data_AF-A0AAN8FJ47-F1
#
_entry.id   AF-A0AAN8FJ47-F1
#
_cell.length_a   1.000
_cell.length_b   1.000
_cell.length_c   1.000
_cell.angle_alpha   90.00
_cell.angle_beta   90.00
_cell.angle_gamma   90.00
#
_symmetry.space_group_name_H-M   'P 1'
#
loop_
_entity.id
_entity.type
_entity.pdbx_description
1 polymer ?
#
loop_
_entity_poly.entity_id
_entity_poly.type
_entity_poly.pdbx_seq_one_letter_code
_entity_poly.pdbx_strand_id
1 'polypeptide(L)'
;MDYTSKKALQILVQSQKDNRTILLTTQNMDDAESMGHQLYVMFMGRTVCSGDVPFVKGSFGKEYILVITVSSKEIAATFARIEEGIIAMVPGSKVRSKLGNILKIDLPRLQDK
;
A
#
# COMPACT_ATOMS: atom_id res chain seq x y z
N MET A 1 -20.01 6.14 0.42
CA MET A 1 -20.67 4.98 1.03
C MET A 1 -20.33 5.01 2.51
N ASP A 2 -21.31 4.87 3.39
CA ASP A 2 -21.09 4.74 4.83
C ASP A 2 -20.46 3.37 5.17
N TYR A 3 -19.77 3.27 6.31
CA TYR A 3 -19.04 2.07 6.71
C TYR A 3 -19.96 0.84 6.82
N THR A 4 -21.18 1.03 7.32
CA THR A 4 -22.16 -0.05 7.52
C THR A 4 -22.59 -0.65 6.19
N SER A 5 -22.95 0.19 5.21
CA SER A 5 -23.30 -0.28 3.86
C SER A 5 -22.14 -1.01 3.18
N LYS A 6 -20.91 -0.51 3.32
CA LYS A 6 -19.72 -1.18 2.78
C LYS A 6 -19.56 -2.59 3.37
N LYS A 7 -19.71 -2.72 4.69
CA LYS A 7 -19.61 -4.01 5.38
C LYS A 7 -20.72 -4.98 4.96
N ALA A 8 -21.95 -4.48 4.79
CA ALA A 8 -23.05 -5.29 4.29
C ALA A 8 -22.78 -5.82 2.87
N LEU A 9 -22.22 -4.99 1.98
CA LEU A 9 -21.81 -5.40 0.64
C LEU A 9 -20.71 -6.47 0.67
N GLN A 10 -19.69 -6.31 1.51
CA GLN A 10 -18.63 -7.31 1.68
C GLN A 10 -19.20 -8.67 2.09
N ILE A 11 -20.10 -8.69 3.08
CA ILE A 11 -20.77 -9.92 3.54
C ILE A 11 -21.58 -10.55 2.41
N LEU A 12 -22.35 -9.74 1.68
CA LEU A 12 -23.16 -10.21 0.56
C LEU A 12 -22.30 -10.87 -0.52
N VAL A 13 -21.25 -10.19 -0.99
CA VAL A 13 -20.34 -10.70 -2.02
C VAL A 13 -19.70 -12.00 -1.55
N GLN A 14 -19.19 -12.04 -0.31
CA GLN A 14 -18.57 -13.24 0.25
C GLN A 14 -19.55 -14.41 0.38
N SER A 15 -20.83 -14.15 0.66
CA SER A 15 -21.85 -15.20 0.79
C SER A 15 -22.36 -15.75 -0.56
N GLN A 16 -22.20 -15.00 -1.65
CA GLN A 16 -22.75 -15.32 -2.96
C GLN A 16 -21.69 -15.69 -4.00
N LYS A 17 -20.40 -15.64 -3.66
CA LYS A 17 -19.31 -15.86 -4.62
C LYS A 17 -19.15 -17.31 -5.08
N ASP A 18 -19.67 -18.27 -4.34
CA ASP A 18 -19.49 -19.69 -4.67
C ASP A 18 -20.24 -20.05 -5.96
N ASN A 19 -19.54 -20.65 -6.92
CA ASN A 19 -20.04 -20.98 -8.26
C ASN A 19 -20.63 -19.80 -9.06
N ARG A 20 -20.23 -18.55 -8.73
CA ARG A 20 -20.69 -17.35 -9.45
C ARG A 20 -19.54 -16.41 -9.74
N THR A 21 -19.63 -15.72 -10.88
CA THR A 21 -18.75 -14.60 -11.20
C THR A 21 -19.46 -13.30 -10.87
N ILE A 22 -18.87 -12.51 -9.98
CA ILE A 22 -19.39 -11.20 -9.57
C ILE A 22 -18.41 -10.15 -10.10
N LEU A 23 -18.88 -9.26 -10.98
CA LEU A 23 -18.12 -8.11 -11.45
C LEU A 23 -18.53 -6.86 -10.66
N LEU A 24 -17.54 -6.21 -10.03
CA LEU A 24 -17.72 -4.99 -9.24
C LEU A 24 -16.80 -3.91 -9.76
N THR A 25 -17.28 -2.67 -9.76
CA THR A 25 -16.48 -1.48 -10.08
C THR A 25 -16.45 -0.57 -8.88
N THR A 26 -15.25 -0.15 -8.47
CA THR A 26 -15.07 0.81 -7.38
C THR A 26 -13.92 1.76 -7.71
N GLN A 27 -14.03 2.99 -7.23
CA GLN A 27 -12.96 3.98 -7.26
C GLN A 27 -11.99 3.84 -6.08
N ASN A 28 -12.31 2.97 -5.11
CA ASN A 28 -11.50 2.77 -3.91
C ASN A 28 -10.74 1.44 -4.00
N MET A 29 -9.41 1.51 -3.94
CA MET A 29 -8.53 0.35 -4.01
C MET A 29 -8.73 -0.62 -2.83
N ASP A 30 -9.00 -0.09 -1.63
CA ASP A 30 -9.22 -0.91 -0.43
C ASP A 30 -10.51 -1.75 -0.55
N ASP A 31 -11.53 -1.21 -1.21
CA ASP A 31 -12.78 -1.93 -1.47
C ASP A 31 -12.55 -3.05 -2.48
N ALA A 32 -11.82 -2.75 -3.55
CA ALA A 32 -11.52 -3.70 -4.62
C ALA A 32 -10.69 -4.88 -4.09
N GLU A 33 -9.68 -4.60 -3.27
CA GLU A 33 -8.87 -5.61 -2.61
C GLU A 33 -9.69 -6.48 -1.65
N SER A 34 -10.55 -5.86 -0.84
CA SER A 34 -11.27 -6.60 0.19
C SER A 34 -12.33 -7.55 -0.38
N MET A 35 -12.88 -7.27 -1.56
CA MET A 35 -13.97 -8.06 -2.15
C MET A 35 -13.53 -8.91 -3.35
N GLY A 36 -12.44 -8.54 -4.02
CA GLY A 36 -11.99 -9.14 -5.28
C GLY A 36 -11.00 -10.30 -5.11
N HIS A 37 -11.08 -11.28 -6.01
CA HIS A 37 -10.02 -12.29 -6.19
C HIS A 37 -9.01 -11.82 -7.25
N GLN A 38 -9.52 -11.23 -8.34
CA GLN A 38 -8.73 -10.54 -9.36
C GLN A 38 -9.05 -9.04 -9.37
N LEU A 39 -8.04 -8.23 -9.65
CA LEU A 39 -8.14 -6.79 -9.85
C LEU A 39 -7.95 -6.44 -11.32
N TYR A 40 -8.70 -5.44 -11.76
CA TYR A 40 -8.57 -4.82 -13.09
C TYR A 40 -8.49 -3.31 -12.88
N VAL A 41 -7.39 -2.70 -13.33
CA VAL A 41 -7.16 -1.26 -13.25
C VAL A 41 -7.48 -0.65 -14.61
N MET A 42 -8.48 0.22 -14.64
CA MET A 42 -8.88 0.94 -15.85
C MET A 42 -8.38 2.39 -15.83
N PHE A 43 -7.88 2.88 -16.96
CA PHE A 43 -7.51 4.26 -17.17
C PHE A 43 -7.82 4.67 -18.62
N MET A 44 -8.51 5.80 -18.80
CA MET A 44 -8.87 6.34 -20.13
C MET A 44 -9.54 5.29 -21.05
N GLY A 45 -10.47 4.50 -20.49
CA GLY A 45 -11.23 3.49 -21.24
C GLY A 45 -10.46 2.23 -21.60
N ARG A 46 -9.24 2.03 -21.07
CA ARG A 46 -8.43 0.83 -21.31
C ARG A 46 -8.02 0.16 -20.01
N THR A 47 -7.91 -1.16 -20.02
CA THR A 47 -7.33 -1.92 -18.91
C THR A 47 -5.81 -1.78 -18.93
N VAL A 48 -5.24 -1.16 -17.90
CA VAL A 48 -3.80 -0.92 -17.77
C VAL A 48 -3.11 -2.06 -17.02
N CYS A 49 -3.82 -2.72 -16.11
CA CYS A 49 -3.32 -3.89 -15.41
C CYS A 49 -4.47 -4.81 -15.02
N SER A 50 -4.19 -6.11 -15.02
CA SER A 50 -5.06 -7.13 -14.46
C SER A 50 -4.25 -8.23 -13.81
N GLY A 51 -4.84 -8.90 -12.82
CA GLY A 51 -4.23 -10.05 -12.15
C GLY A 51 -4.72 -10.21 -10.72
N ASP A 52 -4.10 -11.12 -9.98
CA ASP A 52 -4.43 -11.33 -8.57
C ASP A 52 -4.06 -10.09 -7.74
N VAL A 53 -4.81 -9.85 -6.66
CA VAL A 53 -4.62 -8.69 -5.78
C VAL A 53 -3.15 -8.44 -5.42
N PRO A 54 -2.35 -9.45 -4.98
CA PRO A 54 -0.96 -9.24 -4.60
C PRO A 54 -0.07 -8.86 -5.80
N PHE A 55 -0.35 -9.42 -6.99
CA PHE A 55 0.41 -9.12 -8.20
C PHE A 55 0.19 -7.67 -8.66
N VAL A 56 -1.07 -7.21 -8.65
CA VAL A 56 -1.40 -5.83 -9.02
C VAL A 56 -0.85 -4.84 -7.99
N LYS A 57 -0.99 -5.12 -6.69
CA LYS A 57 -0.32 -4.33 -5.64
C LYS A 57 1.20 -4.31 -5.79
N GLY A 58 1.78 -5.46 -6.10
CA GLY A 58 3.20 -5.60 -6.40
C GLY A 58 3.62 -4.73 -7.58
N SER A 59 2.88 -4.73 -8.67
CA SER A 59 3.27 -4.03 -9.89
C SER A 59 3.21 -2.50 -9.77
N PHE A 60 2.29 -1.98 -8.94
CA PHE A 60 2.06 -0.54 -8.78
C PHE A 60 2.62 0.05 -7.48
N GLY A 61 2.70 -0.73 -6.40
CA GLY A 61 3.26 -0.33 -5.10
C GLY A 61 4.77 -0.41 -5.07
N LYS A 62 5.46 0.41 -5.87
CA LYS A 62 6.90 0.26 -6.15
C LYS A 62 7.85 0.62 -5.00
N GLU A 63 7.35 1.21 -3.92
CA GLU A 63 8.20 1.70 -2.82
C GLU A 63 7.69 1.20 -1.48
N TYR A 64 8.62 0.69 -0.65
CA TYR A 64 8.32 0.43 0.76
C TYR A 64 8.52 1.71 1.54
N ILE A 65 7.62 2.01 2.47
CA ILE A 65 7.73 3.22 3.30
C ILE A 65 7.96 2.76 4.74
N LEU A 66 9.18 3.00 5.24
CA LEU A 66 9.51 2.80 6.64
C LEU A 66 9.05 4.01 7.45
N VAL A 67 8.16 3.77 8.42
CA VAL A 67 7.64 4.79 9.33
C VAL A 67 8.22 4.57 10.71
N ILE A 68 8.98 5.55 11.21
CA ILE A 68 9.68 5.47 12.50
C ILE A 68 9.17 6.57 13.40
N THR A 69 8.74 6.22 14.61
CA THR A 69 8.33 7.17 15.64
C THR A 69 9.38 7.22 16.74
N VAL A 70 9.92 8.40 17.01
CA VAL A 70 10.97 8.62 18.02
C VAL A 70 10.35 9.19 19.29
N SER A 71 10.76 8.71 20.47
CA SER A 71 10.31 9.23 21.78
C SER A 71 11.39 10.06 22.51
N SER A 72 12.55 10.26 21.87
CA SER A 72 13.68 11.02 22.45
C SER A 72 13.39 12.52 22.54
N LYS A 73 13.98 13.19 23.53
CA LYS A 73 13.97 14.67 23.66
C LYS A 73 14.75 15.34 22.52
N GLU A 74 15.74 14.65 21.96
CA GLU A 74 16.59 15.14 20.87
C GLU A 74 16.20 14.47 19.54
N ILE A 75 15.01 14.81 19.07
CA ILE A 75 14.42 14.24 17.84
C ILE A 75 15.34 14.47 16.63
N ALA A 76 15.86 15.69 16.48
CA ALA A 76 16.69 16.06 15.33
C ALA A 76 17.99 15.25 15.23
N ALA A 77 18.72 15.09 16.34
CA ALA A 77 19.95 14.31 16.38
C ALA A 77 19.68 12.81 16.17
N THR A 78 18.58 12.31 16.71
CA THR A 78 18.17 10.91 16.54
C THR A 78 17.79 10.62 15.08
N PHE A 79 17.09 11.53 14.41
CA PHE A 79 16.77 11.38 12.98
C PHE A 79 18.02 11.34 12.10
N ALA A 80 19.03 12.16 12.38
CA ALA A 80 20.29 12.14 11.62
C ALA A 80 20.99 10.77 11.73
N ARG A 81 21.08 10.22 12.95
CA ARG A 81 21.68 8.90 13.19
C ARG A 81 20.92 7.76 12.50
N ILE A 82 19.59 7.83 12.52
CA ILE A 82 18.72 6.83 11.87
C ILE A 82 18.87 6.90 10.34
N GLU A 83 18.91 8.12 9.78
CA GLU A 83 19.10 8.34 8.36
C GLU A 83 20.45 7.80 7.88
N GLU A 84 21.54 8.13 8.57
CA GLU A 84 22.88 7.61 8.27
C GLU A 84 22.92 6.08 8.35
N GLY A 85 22.34 5.49 9.40
CA GLY A 85 22.28 4.03 9.56
C GLY A 85 21.49 3.33 8.46
N ILE A 86 20.38 3.92 8.02
CA ILE A 86 19.54 3.34 6.96
C ILE A 86 20.20 3.47 5.59
N ILE A 87 20.83 4.60 5.28
CA ILE A 87 21.58 4.77 4.03
C ILE A 87 22.75 3.79 3.96
N ALA A 88 23.43 3.54 5.09
CA ALA A 88 24.53 2.58 5.17
C ALA A 88 24.04 1.13 4.99
N MET A 89 22.88 0.77 5.54
CA MET A 89 22.36 -0.60 5.48
C MET A 89 21.58 -0.91 4.18
N VAL A 90 20.89 0.09 3.61
CA VAL A 90 20.05 -0.05 2.41
C VAL A 90 20.37 1.10 1.45
N PRO A 91 21.30 0.90 0.50
CA PRO A 91 21.66 1.90 -0.51
C PRO A 91 20.47 2.24 -1.40
N GLY A 92 20.22 3.54 -1.60
CA GLY A 92 19.10 4.03 -2.42
C GLY A 92 17.85 4.41 -1.64
N SER A 93 17.89 4.34 -0.30
CA SER A 93 16.84 4.86 0.58
C SER A 93 16.74 6.39 0.48
N LYS A 94 15.51 6.93 0.47
CA LYS A 94 15.23 8.37 0.37
C LYS A 94 14.32 8.83 1.49
N VAL A 95 14.62 9.97 2.12
CA VAL A 95 13.69 10.53 3.11
C VAL A 95 12.46 11.10 2.42
N ARG A 96 11.27 10.60 2.77
CA ARG A 96 9.99 11.10 2.27
C ARG A 96 9.51 12.29 3.07
N SER A 97 9.50 12.19 4.39
CA SER A 97 9.08 13.30 5.26
C SER A 97 9.58 13.17 6.69
N LYS A 98 9.76 14.33 7.33
CA LYS A 98 10.06 14.48 8.76
C LYS A 98 8.95 15.35 9.36
N LEU A 99 8.08 14.76 10.18
CA LEU A 99 6.91 15.44 10.76
C LEU A 99 6.85 15.16 12.27
N GLY A 100 7.15 16.19 13.06
CA GLY A 100 7.22 16.06 14.51
C GLY A 100 8.22 14.98 14.91
N ASN A 101 7.72 13.92 15.54
CA ASN A 101 8.50 12.77 15.96
C ASN A 101 8.43 11.57 15.01
N ILE A 102 7.82 11.74 13.83
CA ILE A 102 7.68 10.69 12.81
C ILE A 102 8.63 10.97 11.64
N LEU A 103 9.44 9.97 11.31
CA LEU A 103 10.33 9.94 10.16
C LEU A 103 9.79 8.90 9.16
N LYS A 104 9.55 9.31 7.92
CA LYS A 104 9.15 8.44 6.82
C LYS A 104 10.27 8.34 5.81
N ILE A 105 10.69 7.12 5.50
CA ILE A 105 11.77 6.84 4.55
C ILE A 105 11.27 5.86 3.50
N ASP A 106 11.52 6.18 2.24
CA ASP A 106 11.29 5.31 1.10
C ASP A 106 12.47 4.38 0.95
N LEU A 107 12.20 3.09 1.11
CA LEU A 107 13.16 2.04 0.90
C LEU A 107 13.03 1.53 -0.55
N PRO A 108 14.15 1.38 -1.27
CA PRO A 108 14.13 0.74 -2.56
C PRO A 108 13.67 -0.70 -2.38
N ARG A 109 12.92 -1.22 -3.36
CA ARG A 109 12.68 -2.65 -3.41
C ARG A 109 14.02 -3.36 -3.62
N LEU A 110 14.41 -4.20 -2.67
CA LEU A 110 15.32 -5.30 -2.94
C LEU A 110 14.58 -6.27 -3.87
N GLN A 111 14.50 -5.95 -5.16
CA GLN A 111 14.33 -7.01 -6.14
C GLN A 111 15.71 -7.64 -6.28
N ASP A 112 15.81 -8.86 -5.78
CA ASP A 112 16.91 -9.78 -6.06
C ASP A 112 17.24 -9.75 -7.56
N LYS A 113 18.54 -9.86 -7.83
CA LYS A 113 19.14 -10.00 -9.17
C LYS A 113 18.39 -10.93 -10.10
#